data_AF-A0A7T0G236-F1
#
_entry.id   AF-A0A7T0G236-F1
#
_cell.length_a   1.000
_cell.length_b   1.000
_cell.length_c   1.000
_cell.angle_alpha   90.00
_cell.angle_beta   90.00
_cell.angle_gamma   90.00
#
_symmetry.space_group_name_H-M   'P 1'
#
loop_
_entity.id
_entity.type
_entity.pdbx_description
1 polymer ?
#
loop_
_entity_poly.entity_id
_entity_poly.type
_entity_poly.pdbx_seq_one_letter_code
_entity_poly.pdbx_strand_id
1 'polypeptide(L)' 'MSPDPGEIEEAKKYPNGWVYRISGSFKDDEAIPPEAVVGAWKVNDRGEISGDFILNPNYKAKK' A
#
# COMPACT_ATOMS: atom_id res chain seq x y z
N MET A 1 -0.33 -12.36 0.51
CA MET A 1 -0.41 -11.50 -0.69
C MET A 1 0.99 -11.11 -1.07
N SER A 2 1.35 -11.18 -2.35
CA SER A 2 2.67 -10.72 -2.82
C SER A 2 2.55 -9.27 -3.32
N PRO A 3 3.54 -8.42 -3.06
CA PRO A 3 3.56 -7.05 -3.59
C PRO A 3 3.82 -7.06 -5.10
N ASP A 4 3.24 -6.10 -5.79
CA ASP A 4 3.46 -5.79 -7.19
C ASP A 4 4.78 -5.03 -7.38
N PRO A 5 5.37 -5.06 -8.58
CA PRO A 5 6.65 -4.39 -8.85
C PRO A 5 6.66 -2.90 -8.46
N GLY A 6 5.58 -2.17 -8.75
CA GLY A 6 5.48 -0.74 -8.41
C GLY A 6 5.48 -0.47 -6.90
N GLU A 7 4.94 -1.39 -6.10
CA GLU A 7 4.94 -1.28 -4.63
C GLU A 7 6.33 -1.55 -4.06
N ILE A 8 7.08 -2.47 -4.68
CA ILE A 8 8.49 -2.72 -4.34
C ILE A 8 9.35 -1.51 -4.69
N GLU A 9 9.10 -0.86 -5.83
CA GLU A 9 9.80 0.36 -6.21
C GLU A 9 9.48 1.52 -5.27
N GLU A 10 8.23 1.67 -4.82
CA GLU A 10 7.85 2.69 -3.85
C GLU A 10 8.48 2.44 -2.48
N ALA A 11 8.53 1.19 -2.02
CA ALA A 11 9.19 0.82 -0.78
C ALA A 11 10.66 1.28 -0.76
N LYS A 12 11.37 1.16 -1.89
CA LYS A 12 12.76 1.58 -2.02
C LYS A 12 12.95 3.09 -1.86
N LYS A 13 11.93 3.89 -2.21
CA LYS A 13 11.98 5.35 -2.03
C LYS A 13 11.71 5.77 -0.59
N TYR A 14 10.97 4.96 0.18
CA TYR A 14 10.53 5.28 1.53
C TYR A 14 10.95 4.21 2.56
N PRO A 15 12.26 4.08 2.88
CA PRO A 15 12.74 3.16 3.92
C PRO A 15 12.16 3.50 5.30
N ASN A 16 11.94 2.47 6.12
CA ASN A 16 11.21 2.53 7.41
C ASN A 16 9.77 3.06 7.31
N GLY A 17 9.22 3.16 6.10
CA GLY A 17 7.87 3.64 5.84
C GLY A 17 6.83 2.53 5.68
N TRP A 18 5.77 2.88 4.96
CA TRP A 18 4.66 2.01 4.63
C TRP A 18 4.29 2.20 3.16
N VAL A 19 4.03 1.09 2.47
CA VAL A 19 3.47 1.11 1.11
C VAL A 19 2.02 0.68 1.18
N TYR A 20 1.12 1.48 0.63
CA TYR A 20 -0.32 1.23 0.66
C TYR A 20 -0.80 0.69 -0.68
N ARG A 21 -1.54 -0.42 -0.66
CA ARG A 21 -2.26 -0.89 -1.85
C ARG A 21 -3.62 -0.23 -1.90
N ILE A 22 -3.90 0.47 -2.99
CA ILE A 22 -5.17 1.13 -3.24
C ILE A 22 -5.89 0.39 -4.36
N SER A 23 -7.17 0.08 -4.16
CA SER A 23 -8.02 -0.57 -5.15
C SER A 23 -8.96 0.48 -5.75
N GLY A 24 -8.59 0.94 -6.94
CA GLY A 24 -9.35 1.91 -7.73
C GLY A 24 -8.43 2.79 -8.56
N SER A 25 -9.01 3.55 -9.49
CA SER A 25 -8.28 4.56 -10.25
C SER A 25 -8.47 5.91 -9.58
N PHE A 26 -7.50 6.30 -8.76
CA PHE A 26 -7.46 7.62 -8.13
C PHE A 26 -6.39 8.47 -8.81
N LYS A 27 -6.64 9.77 -8.88
CA LYS A 27 -5.62 10.74 -9.35
C LYS A 27 -4.68 11.08 -8.21
N ASP A 28 -3.44 11.44 -8.51
CA ASP A 28 -2.40 11.75 -7.52
C ASP A 28 -2.80 12.87 -6.54
N ASP A 29 -3.69 13.77 -6.95
CA ASP A 29 -4.18 14.91 -6.16
C ASP A 29 -5.55 14.63 -5.48
N GLU A 30 -6.12 13.45 -5.69
CA GLU A 30 -7.43 13.10 -5.12
C GLU A 30 -7.25 12.46 -3.74
N ALA A 31 -8.04 12.93 -2.77
CA ALA A 31 -8.05 12.34 -1.44
C ALA A 31 -8.54 10.89 -1.51
N ILE A 32 -7.65 9.95 -1.18
CA ILE A 32 -7.96 8.52 -1.18
C ILE A 32 -8.84 8.22 0.04
N PRO A 33 -10.10 7.77 -0.14
CA PRO A 33 -10.91 7.38 0.99
C PRO A 33 -10.32 6.12 1.64
N PRO A 34 -10.40 5.99 2.98
CA PRO A 34 -9.86 4.83 3.69
C PRO A 34 -10.52 3.52 3.23
N GLU A 35 -11.75 3.58 2.72
CA GLU A 35 -12.47 2.40 2.18
C GLU A 35 -11.86 1.85 0.88
N ALA A 36 -11.03 2.62 0.17
CA ALA A 36 -10.36 2.22 -1.06
C ALA A 36 -8.95 1.64 -0.84
N VAL A 37 -8.39 1.82 0.36
CA VAL A 37 -7.10 1.24 0.72
C VAL A 37 -7.32 -0.22 1.07
N VAL A 38 -6.79 -1.14 0.26
CA VAL A 38 -6.86 -2.60 0.47
C VAL A 38 -6.09 -2.99 1.74
N GLY A 39 -4.93 -2.36 1.92
CA GLY A 39 -4.02 -2.65 3.02
C GLY A 39 -2.67 -1.99 2.82
N ALA A 40 -1.71 -2.37 3.65
CA ALA A 40 -0.37 -1.82 3.61
C ALA A 40 0.70 -2.87 3.92
N TRP A 41 1.91 -2.63 3.39
CA TRP A 41 3.12 -3.34 3.80
C TRP A 41 4.00 -2.45 4.64
N LYS A 42 4.65 -3.06 5.63
CA LYS A 42 5.73 -2.43 6.38
C LYS A 42 7.03 -2.52 5.59
N VAL A 43 7.69 -1.38 5.44
CA VAL A 43 9.00 -1.28 4.80
C VAL A 43 10.09 -1.26 5.87
N ASN A 44 11.17 -2.00 5.65
CA ASN A 44 12.32 -1.98 6.54
C ASN A 44 13.28 -0.81 6.22
N ASP A 45 14.35 -0.70 6.98
CA ASP A 45 15.39 0.32 6.80
C ASP A 45 16.09 0.26 5.43
N ARG A 46 16.07 -0.90 4.77
CA ARG A 46 16.66 -1.09 3.44
C ARG A 46 15.73 -0.68 2.29
N GLY A 47 14.53 -0.19 2.60
CA GLY A 47 13.53 0.10 1.58
C GLY A 47 12.89 -1.17 0.99
N GLU A 48 12.92 -2.27 1.73
CA GLU A 48 12.36 -3.55 1.31
C GLU A 48 11.09 -3.86 2.11
N ILE A 49 10.08 -4.41 1.42
CA ILE A 49 8.88 -4.92 2.07
C ILE A 49 9.28 -6.13 2.93
N SER A 50 9.21 -5.96 4.24
CA SER A 50 9.74 -6.93 5.20
C SER A 50 8.68 -7.47 6.16
N GLY A 51 7.44 -6.98 6.06
CA GLY A 51 6.32 -7.42 6.88
C GLY A 51 5.22 -8.08 6.06
N ASP A 52 4.32 -8.76 6.77
CA ASP A 52 3.07 -9.24 6.19
C ASP A 52 2.20 -8.10 5.66
N PHE A 53 1.39 -8.44 4.65
CA PHE A 53 0.38 -7.51 4.16
C PHE A 53 -0.72 -7.32 5.20
N ILE A 54 -0.81 -6.11 5.73
CA ILE A 54 -1.83 -5.74 6.72
C ILE A 54 -3.07 -5.29 5.94
N LEU A 55 -4.07 -6.17 5.86
CA LEU A 55 -5.36 -5.80 5.29
C LEU A 55 -6.02 -4.70 6.12
N ASN A 56 -6.56 -3.70 5.44
CA ASN A 56 -7.36 -2.68 6.06
C ASN A 56 -8.76 -3.23 6.33
N PRO A 57 -9.22 -3.34 7.59
CA PRO A 57 -10.56 -3.84 7.90
C PRO A 57 -11.68 -2.93 7.38
N ASN A 58 -11.37 -1.66 7.08
CA ASN A 58 -12.31 -0.72 6.47
C ASN A 58 -12.35 -0.84 4.95
N TYR A 59 -11.50 -1.66 4.32
CA TYR A 59 -11.54 -1.87 2.90
C TYR A 59 -12.90 -2.43 2.50
N LYS A 60 -13.66 -1.63 1.75
CA LYS A 60 -14.92 -2.07 1.16
C LYS A 60 -14.70 -2.13 -0.33
N ALA A 61 -14.44 -3.33 -0.83
CA ALA A 61 -14.53 -3.60 -2.25
C ALA A 61 -15.94 -3.18 -2.71
N LYS A 62 -16.06 -2.02 -3.36
CA LYS A 62 -17.32 -1.62 -3.97
C LYS A 62 -17.63 -2.68 -5.03
N LYS A 63 -18.72 -3.40 -4.79
CA LYS A 63 -19.20 -4.51 -5.62
C LYS A 63 -19.80 -4.00 -6.93
#